data_AF-A0A0R3W931-F1
#
_entry.id   AF-A0A0R3W931-F1
#
_cell.length_a   1.000
_cell.length_b   1.000
_cell.length_c   1.000
_cell.angle_alpha   90.00
_cell.angle_beta   90.00
_cell.angle_gamma   90.00
#
_symmetry.space_group_name_H-M   'P 1'
#
loop_
_entity.id
_entity.type
_entity.pdbx_description
1 polymer ?
#
loop_
_entity_poly.entity_id
_entity_poly.type
_entity_poly.pdbx_seq_one_letter_code
_entity_poly.pdbx_strand_id
1 'polypeptide(L)'
;MLNGRIPPKGMVEGFSLGIGASGSFFPVHVKLPVVAYFFQLSDDDNTPSPYLGHVDLTGLANKRGYHVPHKGLIQLTLFNPSHSVLKMFVIQYNLEDMPANSQTFLRQRTVYMPISDDDDEGNNATNLPSDLVSCVFKKGKAGGLEKRQLSPLNATSEPLPIFLRSVVHLRFHTTKSNNLYLHTDIRLIFSRDTFEFDPRVATYRMHSFIDGPNNPRYSPKTC
;
A
#
# COMPACT_ATOMS: atom_id res chain seq x y z
N MET A 1 6.08 7.81 -6.35
CA MET A 1 6.30 7.31 -7.72
C MET A 1 7.79 7.14 -7.88
N LEU A 2 8.27 5.97 -8.29
CA LEU A 2 9.58 5.90 -8.93
C LEU A 2 9.39 6.58 -10.29
N ASN A 3 9.59 7.89 -10.37
CA ASN A 3 9.32 8.76 -11.52
C ASN A 3 10.06 8.30 -12.80
N GLY A 4 9.64 7.20 -13.42
CA GLY A 4 10.33 6.58 -14.56
C GLY A 4 11.75 6.07 -14.27
N ARG A 5 12.17 6.04 -13.00
CA ARG A 5 13.56 5.69 -12.63
C ARG A 5 13.90 4.22 -12.78
N ILE A 6 12.89 3.34 -12.80
CA ILE A 6 13.06 1.91 -13.03
C ILE A 6 12.04 1.51 -14.11
N PRO A 7 12.48 1.03 -15.28
CA PRO A 7 11.57 0.55 -16.31
C PRO A 7 10.93 -0.78 -15.87
N PRO A 8 9.64 -1.01 -16.14
CA PRO A 8 9.02 -2.30 -15.88
C PRO A 8 9.62 -3.38 -16.79
N LYS A 9 9.78 -4.61 -16.27
CA LYS A 9 10.17 -5.78 -17.08
C LYS A 9 9.02 -6.24 -17.97
N GLY A 10 7.79 -6.02 -17.53
CA GLY A 10 6.59 -6.30 -18.32
C GLY A 10 5.32 -5.90 -17.58
N MET A 11 4.18 -6.19 -18.22
CA MET A 11 2.86 -6.02 -17.63
C MET A 11 2.05 -7.31 -17.71
N VAL A 12 1.07 -7.45 -16.82
CA VAL A 12 0.10 -8.54 -16.78
C VAL A 12 -1.30 -7.94 -16.83
N GLU A 13 -2.10 -8.40 -17.77
CA GLU A 13 -3.50 -8.00 -17.94
C GLU A 13 -4.46 -8.91 -17.15
N GLY A 14 -5.75 -8.54 -17.13
CA GLY A 14 -6.82 -9.34 -16.51
C GLY A 14 -7.12 -9.03 -15.05
N PHE A 15 -6.25 -8.29 -14.37
CA PHE A 15 -6.57 -7.76 -13.04
C PHE A 15 -7.69 -6.71 -13.12
N SER A 16 -8.51 -6.64 -12.07
CA SER A 16 -9.55 -5.63 -11.95
C SER A 16 -9.74 -5.17 -10.51
N LEU A 17 -10.18 -3.92 -10.33
CA LEU A 17 -10.42 -3.32 -9.03
C LEU A 17 -11.90 -2.93 -8.91
N GLY A 18 -12.60 -3.55 -7.97
CA GLY A 18 -13.90 -3.06 -7.52
C GLY A 18 -13.71 -1.90 -6.55
N ILE A 19 -14.40 -0.79 -6.77
CA ILE A 19 -14.35 0.43 -5.97
C ILE A 19 -15.75 0.67 -5.41
N GLY A 20 -15.85 0.75 -4.08
CA GLY A 20 -17.04 1.12 -3.34
C GLY A 20 -16.72 2.19 -2.30
N ALA A 21 -17.73 2.99 -1.95
CA ALA A 21 -17.61 3.92 -0.84
C ALA A 21 -18.94 4.01 -0.07
N SER A 22 -18.88 4.38 1.20
CA SER A 22 -20.05 4.59 2.05
C SER A 22 -19.81 5.74 3.01
N GLY A 23 -20.88 6.40 3.43
CA GLY A 23 -20.84 7.59 4.29
C GLY A 23 -22.21 8.28 4.30
N SER A 24 -22.25 9.60 4.10
CA SER A 24 -23.51 10.35 3.96
C SER A 24 -24.33 9.97 2.73
N PHE A 25 -23.71 9.33 1.74
CA PHE A 25 -24.35 8.71 0.59
C PHE A 25 -23.54 7.48 0.15
N PHE A 26 -24.12 6.68 -0.75
CA PHE A 26 -23.54 5.43 -1.25
C PHE A 26 -23.36 5.55 -2.76
N PRO A 27 -22.15 5.88 -3.26
CA PRO A 27 -21.90 5.92 -4.69
C PRO A 27 -22.04 4.53 -5.31
N VAL A 28 -22.50 4.48 -6.57
CA VAL A 28 -22.61 3.23 -7.33
C VAL A 28 -21.23 2.58 -7.45
N HIS A 29 -21.13 1.30 -7.11
CA HIS A 29 -19.90 0.55 -7.22
C HIS A 29 -19.43 0.47 -8.66
N VAL A 30 -18.14 0.70 -8.89
CA VAL A 30 -17.53 0.58 -10.22
C VAL A 30 -16.44 -0.48 -10.20
N LYS A 31 -16.30 -1.21 -11.31
CA LYS A 31 -15.21 -2.17 -11.51
C LYS A 31 -14.37 -1.70 -12.69
N LEU A 32 -13.09 -1.45 -12.44
CA LEU A 32 -12.16 -0.91 -13.44
C LEU A 32 -11.01 -1.90 -13.69
N PRO A 33 -10.46 -1.94 -14.91
CA PRO A 33 -9.27 -2.75 -15.19
C PRO A 33 -8.06 -2.20 -14.43
N VAL A 34 -7.17 -3.11 -14.03
CA VAL A 34 -5.88 -2.77 -13.40
C VAL A 34 -4.78 -3.19 -14.36
N VAL A 35 -3.91 -2.26 -14.74
CA VAL A 35 -2.66 -2.59 -15.42
C VAL A 35 -1.62 -2.92 -14.36
N ALA A 36 -1.17 -4.18 -14.31
CA ALA A 36 -0.21 -4.64 -13.31
C ALA A 36 1.19 -4.77 -13.92
N TYR A 37 2.12 -3.93 -13.50
CA TYR A 37 3.52 -3.99 -13.92
C TYR A 37 4.35 -4.84 -12.95
N PHE A 38 5.36 -5.53 -13.46
CA PHE A 38 6.38 -6.18 -12.62
C PHE A 38 7.78 -5.71 -12.99
N PHE A 39 8.68 -5.81 -12.04
CA PHE A 39 10.05 -5.34 -12.14
C PHE A 39 11.00 -6.52 -11.87
N GLN A 40 12.25 -6.38 -12.30
CA GLN A 40 13.34 -7.25 -11.90
C GLN A 40 14.29 -6.41 -11.05
N LEU A 41 14.31 -6.69 -9.74
CA LEU A 41 15.11 -5.94 -8.76
C LEU A 41 16.46 -6.60 -8.45
N SER A 42 16.62 -7.88 -8.78
CA SER A 42 17.84 -8.67 -8.62
C SER A 42 18.14 -9.47 -9.89
N ASP A 43 19.43 -9.79 -10.08
CA ASP A 43 19.87 -10.70 -11.14
C ASP A 43 19.48 -12.16 -10.84
N ASP A 44 19.18 -12.46 -9.58
CA ASP A 44 18.63 -13.75 -9.16
C ASP A 44 17.13 -13.81 -9.45
N ASP A 45 16.71 -14.72 -10.34
CA ASP A 45 15.31 -14.97 -10.74
C ASP A 45 14.42 -15.50 -9.59
N ASN A 46 15.01 -15.81 -8.43
CA ASN A 46 14.34 -16.53 -7.35
C ASN A 46 13.53 -15.64 -6.39
N THR A 47 13.58 -14.31 -6.53
CA THR A 47 12.80 -13.39 -5.67
C THR A 47 11.78 -12.59 -6.50
N PRO A 48 10.49 -12.97 -6.50
CA PRO A 48 9.48 -12.27 -7.28
C PRO A 48 9.24 -10.86 -6.73
N SER A 49 9.51 -9.84 -7.54
CA SER A 49 9.17 -8.45 -7.19
C SER A 49 7.65 -8.25 -7.16
N PRO A 50 7.11 -7.39 -6.29
CA PRO A 50 5.67 -7.16 -6.20
C PRO A 50 5.13 -6.51 -7.48
N TYR A 51 3.84 -6.69 -7.75
CA TYR A 51 3.16 -5.99 -8.82
C TYR A 51 2.89 -4.54 -8.44
N LEU A 52 3.08 -3.62 -9.39
CA LEU A 52 2.60 -2.25 -9.34
C LEU A 52 1.32 -2.16 -10.18
N GLY A 53 0.18 -2.07 -9.52
CA GLY A 53 -1.11 -1.86 -10.16
C GLY A 53 -1.38 -0.37 -10.41
N HIS A 54 -1.91 -0.07 -11.59
CA HIS A 54 -2.41 1.25 -11.96
C HIS A 54 -3.85 1.15 -12.46
N VAL A 55 -4.71 1.98 -11.91
CA VAL A 55 -6.11 2.12 -12.33
C VAL A 55 -6.36 3.56 -12.70
N ASP A 56 -6.78 3.80 -13.93
CA ASP A 56 -7.14 5.13 -14.42
C ASP A 56 -8.59 5.48 -14.03
N LEU A 57 -8.78 6.62 -13.39
CA LEU A 57 -10.09 7.15 -13.01
C LEU A 57 -10.58 8.25 -13.98
N THR A 58 -9.74 8.70 -14.91
CA THR A 58 -10.09 9.77 -15.85
C THR A 58 -11.11 9.32 -16.91
N GLY A 59 -11.15 8.01 -17.20
CA GLY A 59 -12.12 7.39 -18.10
C GLY A 59 -13.55 7.30 -17.56
N LEU A 60 -13.81 7.67 -16.30
CA LEU A 60 -15.17 7.70 -15.74
C LEU A 60 -16.00 8.83 -16.38
N ALA A 61 -17.31 8.61 -16.53
CA ALA A 61 -18.22 9.46 -17.30
C ALA A 61 -18.19 10.97 -16.91
N ASN A 62 -17.94 11.27 -15.64
CA ASN A 62 -17.92 12.64 -15.12
C ASN A 62 -16.57 13.36 -15.33
N LYS A 63 -15.51 12.68 -15.81
CA LYS A 63 -14.12 13.14 -15.96
C LYS A 63 -13.46 13.72 -14.69
N ARG A 64 -14.15 13.71 -13.56
CA ARG A 64 -13.70 14.20 -12.23
C ARG A 64 -13.19 13.06 -11.36
N GLY A 65 -13.51 11.83 -11.72
CA GLY A 65 -13.15 10.60 -11.03
C GLY A 65 -14.32 10.00 -10.25
N TYR A 66 -14.02 9.22 -9.22
CA TYR A 66 -15.03 8.50 -8.44
C TYR A 66 -15.53 9.38 -7.29
N HIS A 67 -16.81 9.75 -7.32
CA HIS A 67 -17.44 10.64 -6.34
C HIS A 67 -17.62 9.92 -4.99
N VAL A 68 -17.20 10.54 -3.89
CA VAL A 68 -17.23 9.92 -2.55
C VAL A 68 -17.74 10.92 -1.50
N PRO A 69 -18.37 10.45 -0.40
CA PRO A 69 -18.75 11.33 0.70
C PRO A 69 -17.51 11.93 1.38
N HIS A 70 -17.66 13.04 2.12
CA HIS A 70 -16.53 13.68 2.82
C HIS A 70 -15.94 12.83 3.94
N LYS A 71 -16.69 11.84 4.44
CA LYS A 71 -16.28 10.95 5.50
C LYS A 71 -16.98 9.61 5.35
N GLY A 72 -16.25 8.55 5.69
CA GLY A 72 -16.78 7.21 5.75
C GLY A 72 -15.73 6.16 5.40
N LEU A 73 -16.11 5.18 4.60
CA LEU A 73 -15.26 4.05 4.23
C LEU A 73 -15.09 3.98 2.71
N ILE A 74 -13.88 3.69 2.26
CA ILE A 74 -13.59 3.27 0.89
C ILE A 74 -13.23 1.79 0.93
N GLN A 75 -13.94 1.00 0.14
CA GLN A 75 -13.68 -0.42 -0.05
C GLN A 75 -13.10 -0.64 -1.45
N LEU A 76 -11.92 -1.27 -1.52
CA LEU A 76 -11.27 -1.63 -2.76
C LEU A 76 -11.05 -3.14 -2.79
N THR A 77 -11.62 -3.82 -3.78
CA THR A 77 -11.48 -5.26 -3.95
C THR A 77 -10.67 -5.54 -5.21
N LEU A 78 -9.42 -5.96 -5.04
CA LEU A 78 -8.53 -6.36 -6.11
C LEU A 78 -8.82 -7.81 -6.49
N PHE A 79 -9.16 -8.04 -7.76
CA PHE A 79 -9.37 -9.35 -8.35
C PHE A 79 -8.20 -9.71 -9.26
N ASN A 80 -7.80 -10.99 -9.20
CA ASN A 80 -6.82 -11.54 -10.12
C ASN A 80 -7.47 -11.84 -11.52
N PRO A 81 -6.67 -12.25 -12.52
CA PRO A 81 -7.19 -12.63 -13.84
C PRO A 81 -8.19 -13.79 -13.83
N SER A 82 -8.16 -14.67 -12.82
CA SER A 82 -9.17 -15.71 -12.63
C SER A 82 -10.42 -15.23 -11.90
N HIS A 83 -10.59 -13.91 -11.74
CA HIS A 83 -11.70 -13.25 -11.05
C HIS A 83 -11.88 -13.61 -9.56
N SER A 84 -10.85 -14.18 -8.94
CA SER A 84 -10.80 -14.44 -7.51
C SER A 84 -10.32 -13.19 -6.76
N VAL A 85 -10.81 -13.00 -5.53
CA VAL A 85 -10.37 -11.88 -4.69
C VAL A 85 -8.93 -12.11 -4.24
N LEU A 86 -8.03 -11.21 -4.62
CA LEU A 86 -6.64 -11.23 -4.21
C LEU A 86 -6.42 -10.42 -2.92
N LYS A 87 -7.00 -9.22 -2.84
CA LYS A 87 -6.87 -8.37 -1.65
C LYS A 87 -8.06 -7.42 -1.54
N MET A 88 -8.56 -7.28 -0.32
CA MET A 88 -9.51 -6.24 0.05
C MET A 88 -8.82 -5.18 0.91
N PHE A 89 -9.02 -3.91 0.55
CA PHE A 89 -8.66 -2.75 1.34
C PHE A 89 -9.94 -2.10 1.86
N VAL A 90 -9.97 -1.82 3.16
CA VAL A 90 -11.04 -1.05 3.81
C VAL A 90 -10.37 0.13 4.49
N ILE A 91 -10.63 1.33 3.98
CA ILE A 91 -9.95 2.56 4.39
C ILE A 91 -10.99 3.50 4.98
N GLN A 92 -10.90 3.73 6.28
CA GLN A 92 -11.64 4.79 6.94
C GLN A 92 -10.97 6.13 6.68
N TYR A 93 -11.78 7.13 6.35
CA TYR A 93 -11.29 8.48 6.09
C TYR A 93 -12.27 9.52 6.62
N ASN A 94 -11.73 10.67 7.00
CA ASN A 94 -12.48 11.87 7.34
C ASN A 94 -11.81 13.07 6.70
N LEU A 95 -12.49 13.70 5.73
CA LEU A 95 -12.06 14.88 4.98
C LEU A 95 -13.18 15.95 4.99
N GLU A 96 -13.96 16.00 6.07
CA GLU A 96 -15.04 17.01 6.28
C GLU A 96 -14.49 18.44 6.29
N ASP A 97 -13.27 18.63 6.80
CA ASP A 97 -12.58 19.91 6.89
C ASP A 97 -11.81 20.29 5.60
N MET A 98 -11.88 19.47 4.55
CA MET A 98 -11.18 19.74 3.28
C MET A 98 -11.86 20.90 2.53
N PRO A 99 -11.16 22.03 2.29
CA PRO A 99 -11.75 23.18 1.61
C PRO A 99 -11.93 22.93 0.12
N ALA A 100 -12.77 23.74 -0.54
CA ALA A 100 -13.01 23.66 -1.98
C ALA A 100 -11.71 23.86 -2.80
N ASN A 101 -11.67 23.29 -4.01
CA ASN A 101 -10.51 23.33 -4.92
C ASN A 101 -9.17 22.92 -4.28
N SER A 102 -9.20 21.96 -3.37
CA SER A 102 -8.00 21.42 -2.74
C SER A 102 -7.78 19.97 -3.13
N GLN A 103 -6.59 19.46 -2.87
CA GLN A 103 -6.23 18.06 -3.07
C GLN A 103 -5.39 17.53 -1.91
N THR A 104 -5.50 16.23 -1.68
CA THR A 104 -4.71 15.49 -0.70
C THR A 104 -4.59 14.03 -1.15
N PHE A 105 -3.93 13.19 -0.36
CA PHE A 105 -3.87 11.77 -0.60
C PHE A 105 -3.95 10.98 0.71
N LEU A 106 -4.40 9.74 0.62
CA LEU A 106 -4.25 8.75 1.67
C LEU A 106 -3.47 7.56 1.13
N ARG A 107 -2.67 6.94 1.99
CA ARG A 107 -1.97 5.70 1.71
C ARG A 107 -2.27 4.69 2.80
N GLN A 108 -2.85 3.56 2.43
CA GLN A 108 -2.87 2.41 3.32
C GLN A 108 -1.71 1.48 2.96
N ARG A 109 -0.86 1.15 3.94
CA ARG A 109 0.20 0.15 3.79
C ARG A 109 -0.07 -1.01 4.74
N THR A 110 0.18 -2.22 4.28
CA THR A 110 0.14 -3.42 5.10
C THR A 110 1.50 -4.08 5.07
N VAL A 111 2.03 -4.36 6.26
CA VAL A 111 3.37 -4.93 6.47
C VAL A 111 3.28 -6.15 7.38
N TYR A 112 4.27 -7.03 7.29
CA TYR A 112 4.54 -8.05 8.29
C TYR A 112 5.62 -7.52 9.22
N MET A 113 5.34 -7.52 10.52
CA MET A 113 6.24 -7.11 11.58
C MET A 113 6.51 -8.31 12.51
N PRO A 114 7.73 -8.49 13.01
CA PRO A 114 8.02 -9.50 14.02
C PRO A 114 7.18 -9.23 15.28
N ILE A 115 6.72 -10.31 15.93
CA ILE A 115 6.13 -10.25 17.26
C ILE A 115 7.28 -10.21 18.26
N SER A 116 7.25 -9.26 19.19
CA SER A 116 8.16 -9.24 20.33
C SER A 116 7.52 -10.06 21.44
N ASP A 117 8.29 -10.82 22.21
CA ASP A 117 7.76 -11.58 23.35
C ASP A 117 7.16 -10.68 24.46
N ASP A 118 7.39 -9.36 24.38
CA ASP A 118 6.85 -8.33 25.29
C ASP A 118 5.48 -7.76 24.87
N ASP A 119 4.92 -8.15 23.71
CA ASP A 119 3.65 -7.59 23.18
C ASP A 119 2.37 -8.18 23.87
N ASP A 120 2.49 -9.02 24.90
CA ASP A 120 1.35 -9.69 25.58
C ASP A 120 0.72 -8.87 26.74
N GLU A 121 1.26 -7.70 27.08
CA GLU A 121 0.61 -6.77 28.02
C GLU A 121 -0.08 -5.63 27.28
N GLY A 122 -1.42 -5.69 27.27
CA GLY A 122 -2.29 -4.73 26.59
C GLY A 122 -1.97 -3.28 26.97
N ASN A 123 -1.37 -2.53 26.03
CA ASN A 123 -1.36 -1.08 26.08
C ASN A 123 -1.28 -0.45 24.68
N ASN A 124 -2.05 0.62 24.52
CA ASN A 124 -2.25 1.38 23.28
C ASN A 124 -0.92 1.88 22.68
N ALA A 125 -0.53 1.33 21.53
CA ALA A 125 0.61 1.82 20.75
C ALA A 125 0.24 3.07 19.94
N THR A 126 0.22 4.23 20.59
CA THR A 126 0.48 5.50 19.90
C THR A 126 1.98 5.75 19.90
N ASN A 127 2.53 6.05 18.72
CA ASN A 127 3.93 6.43 18.45
C ASN A 127 4.92 5.27 18.28
N LEU A 128 4.90 4.61 17.12
CA LEU A 128 6.08 3.88 16.63
C LEU A 128 7.03 4.88 15.95
N PRO A 129 8.29 5.01 16.39
CA PRO A 129 9.23 6.00 15.84
C PRO A 129 9.56 5.71 14.37
N SER A 130 9.72 6.78 13.60
CA SER A 130 10.01 6.85 12.16
C SER A 130 11.31 6.16 11.70
N ASP A 131 12.07 5.55 12.61
CA ASP A 131 13.48 5.18 12.38
C ASP A 131 13.68 3.74 11.88
N LEU A 132 12.62 2.92 11.76
CA LEU A 132 12.72 1.54 11.27
C LEU A 132 12.60 1.38 9.75
N VAL A 133 12.62 2.47 8.97
CA VAL A 133 12.59 2.42 7.49
C VAL A 133 13.95 2.01 6.90
N SER A 134 15.00 1.86 7.71
CA SER A 134 16.38 1.64 7.24
C SER A 134 16.68 0.23 6.69
N CYS A 135 15.78 -0.75 6.84
CA CYS A 135 16.04 -2.12 6.39
C CYS A 135 15.66 -2.38 4.91
N VAL A 136 15.02 -1.43 4.22
CA VAL A 136 14.49 -1.68 2.86
C VAL A 136 15.59 -1.63 1.78
N PHE A 137 16.77 -1.06 2.06
CA PHE A 137 17.89 -1.06 1.10
C PHE A 137 19.26 -1.01 1.79
N LYS A 138 19.78 -2.16 2.25
CA LYS A 138 21.24 -2.33 2.42
C LYS A 138 21.75 -3.35 1.43
N LYS A 139 22.36 -2.86 0.35
CA LYS A 139 23.14 -3.65 -0.63
C LYS A 139 24.61 -3.62 -0.22
N GLY A 140 25.23 -4.80 -0.16
CA GLY A 140 26.68 -5.06 0.00
C GLY A 140 26.94 -5.89 1.25
N LYS A 141 27.50 -7.10 1.22
CA LYS A 141 28.36 -7.76 0.24
C LYS A 141 28.32 -9.28 0.58
N ALA A 142 27.68 -10.11 -0.24
CA ALA A 142 27.70 -11.57 -0.03
C ALA A 142 28.89 -12.15 -0.80
N GLY A 143 29.96 -12.49 -0.08
CA GLY A 143 31.01 -13.37 -0.57
C GLY A 143 30.94 -14.66 0.23
N GLY A 144 30.82 -15.80 -0.48
CA GLY A 144 31.17 -17.12 0.03
C GLY A 144 30.07 -17.91 0.73
N LEU A 145 29.69 -19.04 0.13
CA LEU A 145 29.06 -20.16 0.78
C LEU A 145 29.96 -20.65 1.94
N GLU A 146 29.48 -20.62 3.18
CA GLU A 146 29.99 -21.51 4.22
C GLU A 146 28.83 -21.91 5.15
N LYS A 147 28.56 -23.21 5.23
CA LYS A 147 27.73 -23.81 6.28
C LYS A 147 28.38 -23.47 7.63
N ARG A 148 27.85 -22.53 8.39
CA ARG A 148 28.23 -22.34 9.79
C ARG A 148 27.17 -22.91 10.72
N GLN A 149 27.56 -24.05 11.27
CA GLN A 149 27.07 -24.68 12.48
C GLN A 149 26.93 -23.66 13.61
N LEU A 150 25.85 -23.78 14.40
CA LEU A 150 25.53 -22.88 15.51
C LEU A 150 26.61 -22.85 16.59
N SER A 151 26.88 -21.66 17.11
CA SER A 151 27.37 -21.42 18.47
C SER A 151 26.67 -20.18 19.04
N PRO A 152 26.13 -20.23 20.28
CA PRO A 152 25.45 -19.09 20.91
C PRO A 152 26.46 -18.13 21.53
N LEU A 153 26.03 -16.87 21.76
CA LEU A 153 26.71 -15.75 22.42
C LEU A 153 27.46 -14.77 21.49
N ASN A 154 26.70 -13.79 20.98
CA ASN A 154 26.95 -12.36 21.13
C ASN A 154 25.76 -11.62 20.50
N ALA A 155 24.71 -11.41 21.29
CA ALA A 155 23.50 -10.69 20.86
C ALA A 155 23.81 -9.19 20.73
N THR A 156 24.42 -8.82 19.61
CA THR A 156 24.00 -7.59 18.94
C THR A 156 22.65 -7.96 18.33
N SER A 157 21.55 -7.61 19.00
CA SER A 157 20.19 -7.96 18.57
C SER A 157 19.86 -7.19 17.30
N GLU A 158 20.33 -7.67 16.15
CA GLU A 158 19.97 -7.10 14.86
C GLU A 158 18.44 -7.17 14.73
N PRO A 159 17.77 -6.03 14.48
CA PRO A 159 16.31 -6.00 14.42
C PRO A 159 15.83 -6.88 13.26
N LEU A 160 14.85 -7.74 13.54
CA LEU A 160 14.21 -8.57 12.53
C LEU A 160 13.59 -7.68 11.43
N PRO A 161 13.66 -8.10 10.15
CA PRO A 161 13.22 -7.29 9.01
C PRO A 161 11.71 -7.07 8.99
N ILE A 162 11.25 -5.93 8.46
CA ILE A 162 9.83 -5.65 8.20
C ILE A 162 9.56 -5.83 6.70
N PHE A 163 8.52 -6.59 6.35
CA PHE A 163 8.18 -6.89 4.96
C PHE A 163 6.93 -6.16 4.50
N LEU A 164 7.02 -5.39 3.42
CA LEU A 164 5.86 -4.74 2.82
C LEU A 164 5.04 -5.74 2.01
N ARG A 165 3.77 -5.93 2.36
CA ARG A 165 2.85 -6.85 1.68
C ARG A 165 2.03 -6.15 0.60
N SER A 166 1.46 -5.00 0.96
CA SER A 166 0.64 -4.22 0.02
C SER A 166 0.61 -2.74 0.36
N VAL A 167 0.45 -1.90 -0.65
CA VAL A 167 0.16 -0.47 -0.50
C VAL A 167 -0.97 -0.10 -1.45
N VAL A 168 -1.86 0.78 -1.03
CA VAL A 168 -2.75 1.49 -1.92
C VAL A 168 -2.61 2.98 -1.69
N HIS A 169 -2.54 3.74 -2.77
CA HIS A 169 -2.46 5.19 -2.77
C HIS A 169 -3.68 5.77 -3.46
N LEU A 170 -4.41 6.58 -2.71
CA LEU A 170 -5.65 7.24 -3.10
C LEU A 170 -5.44 8.75 -3.12
N ARG A 171 -5.82 9.39 -4.23
CA ARG A 171 -5.74 10.83 -4.38
C ARG A 171 -7.14 11.42 -4.32
N PHE A 172 -7.31 12.41 -3.46
CA PHE A 172 -8.58 13.09 -3.24
C PHE A 172 -8.49 14.51 -3.75
N HIS A 173 -9.59 15.00 -4.31
CA HIS A 173 -9.75 16.43 -4.58
C HIS A 173 -11.18 16.89 -4.38
N THR A 174 -11.31 18.15 -3.99
CA THR A 174 -12.58 18.86 -3.94
C THR A 174 -12.73 19.75 -5.17
N THR A 175 -13.97 19.90 -5.62
CA THR A 175 -14.34 20.82 -6.70
C THR A 175 -14.69 22.21 -6.16
N LYS A 176 -15.04 23.15 -7.05
CA LYS A 176 -15.54 24.48 -6.67
C LYS A 176 -16.80 24.41 -5.81
N SER A 177 -17.67 23.43 -6.07
CA SER A 177 -18.89 23.16 -5.29
C SER A 177 -18.63 22.24 -4.08
N ASN A 178 -17.38 22.13 -3.66
CA ASN A 178 -16.88 21.29 -2.57
C ASN A 178 -17.12 19.79 -2.68
N ASN A 179 -17.70 19.26 -3.76
CA ASN A 179 -17.84 17.80 -3.94
C ASN A 179 -16.47 17.11 -3.98
N LEU A 180 -16.35 15.99 -3.24
CA LEU A 180 -15.12 15.21 -3.05
C LEU A 180 -15.04 14.01 -4.00
N TYR A 181 -13.89 13.81 -4.62
CA TYR A 181 -13.66 12.71 -5.56
C TYR A 181 -12.30 12.05 -5.34
N LEU A 182 -12.24 10.75 -5.57
CA LEU A 182 -10.99 10.08 -5.94
C LEU A 182 -10.66 10.43 -7.39
N HIS A 183 -9.43 10.84 -7.71
CA HIS A 183 -9.11 11.32 -9.06
C HIS A 183 -7.78 10.88 -9.63
N THR A 184 -7.68 11.09 -10.94
CA THR A 184 -6.55 10.72 -11.79
C THR A 184 -6.38 9.21 -11.81
N ASP A 185 -5.91 8.63 -10.72
CA ASP A 185 -5.58 7.22 -10.65
C ASP A 185 -5.58 6.66 -9.23
N ILE A 186 -5.81 5.35 -9.14
CA ILE A 186 -5.52 4.54 -7.95
C ILE A 186 -4.28 3.71 -8.24
N ARG A 187 -3.35 3.70 -7.28
CA ARG A 187 -2.09 2.96 -7.43
C ARG A 187 -1.93 1.94 -6.32
N LEU A 188 -1.51 0.76 -6.71
CA LEU A 188 -1.44 -0.42 -5.85
C LEU A 188 -0.03 -1.01 -5.91
N ILE A 189 0.48 -1.46 -4.78
CA ILE A 189 1.58 -2.42 -4.72
C ILE A 189 1.01 -3.67 -4.05
N PHE A 190 1.19 -4.84 -4.65
CA PHE A 190 0.71 -6.09 -4.07
C PHE A 190 1.65 -7.26 -4.41
N SER A 191 1.85 -8.13 -3.43
CA SER A 191 2.76 -9.28 -3.56
C SER A 191 2.23 -10.34 -4.52
N ARG A 192 3.14 -11.07 -5.18
CA ARG A 192 2.81 -12.12 -6.17
C ARG A 192 2.47 -13.47 -5.53
N ASP A 193 2.92 -13.71 -4.30
CA ASP A 193 2.76 -14.99 -3.60
C ASP A 193 2.05 -14.84 -2.25
N THR A 194 1.69 -15.98 -1.67
CA THR A 194 1.47 -16.14 -0.24
C THR A 194 2.83 -16.32 0.44
N PHE A 195 3.49 -15.21 0.76
CA PHE A 195 4.71 -15.23 1.56
C PHE A 195 4.58 -16.13 2.80
N GLU A 196 5.44 -17.16 2.88
CA GLU A 196 5.54 -18.09 4.01
C GLU A 196 6.76 -17.73 4.85
N PHE A 197 6.58 -17.70 6.18
CA PHE A 197 7.65 -17.46 7.14
C PHE A 197 8.08 -18.80 7.76
N ASP A 198 9.38 -18.98 8.03
CA ASP A 198 9.83 -20.11 8.86
C ASP A 198 9.53 -19.80 10.33
N PRO A 199 8.56 -20.49 10.97
CA PRO A 199 8.18 -20.21 12.36
C PRO A 199 9.32 -20.49 13.35
N ARG A 200 10.38 -21.19 12.93
CA ARG A 200 11.58 -21.43 13.76
C ARG A 200 12.47 -20.20 13.89
N VAL A 201 12.31 -19.21 13.03
CA VAL A 201 13.12 -17.98 13.02
C VAL A 201 12.43 -16.86 13.80
N ALA A 202 11.16 -16.57 13.51
CA ALA A 202 10.34 -15.61 14.23
C ALA A 202 8.86 -15.72 13.81
N THR A 203 7.96 -15.32 14.70
CA THR A 203 6.54 -15.15 14.37
C THR A 203 6.28 -13.74 13.86
N TYR A 204 5.57 -13.60 12.74
CA TYR A 204 5.22 -12.32 12.15
C TYR A 204 3.72 -12.02 12.26
N ARG A 205 3.38 -10.78 12.58
CA ARG A 205 2.02 -10.25 12.61
C ARG A 205 1.79 -9.22 11.50
N MET A 206 0.63 -9.29 10.86
CA MET A 206 0.23 -8.34 9.81
C MET A 206 -0.28 -7.04 10.45
N HIS A 207 0.30 -5.90 10.07
CA HIS A 207 -0.10 -4.56 10.52
C HIS A 207 -0.53 -3.71 9.34
N SER A 208 -1.66 -3.01 9.49
CA SER A 208 -2.13 -2.04 8.49
C SER A 208 -2.10 -0.63 9.05
N PHE A 209 -1.51 0.29 8.29
CA PHE A 209 -1.36 1.70 8.63
C PHE A 209 -2.02 2.55 7.56
N ILE A 210 -2.68 3.64 7.97
CA ILE A 210 -3.25 4.64 7.07
C ILE A 210 -2.54 5.96 7.33
N ASP A 211 -1.84 6.46 6.32
CA ASP A 211 -1.01 7.66 6.41
C ASP A 211 -1.45 8.70 5.36
N GLY A 212 -1.44 9.97 5.74
CA GLY A 212 -1.72 11.12 4.87
C GLY A 212 -0.82 12.30 5.19
N PRO A 213 -0.82 13.37 4.36
CA PRO A 213 -0.12 14.59 4.72
C PRO A 213 -0.81 15.25 5.91
N ASN A 214 -0.02 15.75 6.87
CA ASN A 214 -0.54 16.42 8.07
C ASN A 214 -0.23 17.92 8.08
N ASN A 215 0.87 18.36 7.46
CA ASN A 215 1.29 19.76 7.44
C ASN A 215 1.97 20.15 6.10
N PRO A 216 1.27 20.83 5.17
CA PRO A 216 -0.18 21.07 5.19
C PRO A 216 -0.95 19.78 4.86
N ARG A 217 -2.12 19.60 5.49
CA ARG A 217 -3.02 18.46 5.23
C ARG A 217 -3.65 18.50 3.82
N TYR A 218 -3.85 19.70 3.30
CA TYR A 218 -4.46 19.98 2.00
C TYR A 218 -3.58 20.91 1.20
N SER A 219 -3.52 20.70 -0.11
CA SER A 219 -2.85 21.60 -1.04
C SER A 219 -3.85 22.20 -2.02
N PRO A 220 -3.73 23.47 -2.42
CA PRO A 220 -4.56 24.03 -3.48
C PRO A 220 -4.39 23.25 -4.78
N LYS A 221 -5.48 23.08 -5.53
CA LYS A 221 -5.39 22.68 -6.93
C LYS A 221 -4.99 23.90 -7.74
N THR A 222 -3.82 23.86 -8.36
CA THR A 222 -3.47 24.82 -9.41
C THR A 222 -4.49 24.71 -10.55
N CYS A 223 -5.12 25.83 -10.88
CA CYS A 223 -6.06 25.98 -12.00
C CYS A 223 -5.40 25.64 -13.34
#